data_AF-A0A951Q877-F1
#
_entry.id   AF-A0A951Q877-F1
#
_cell.length_a   1.000
_cell.length_b   1.000
_cell.length_c   1.000
_cell.angle_alpha   90.00
_cell.angle_beta   90.00
_cell.angle_gamma   90.00
#
_symmetry.space_group_name_H-M   'P 1'
#
loop_
_entity.id
_entity.type
_entity.pdbx_description
1 polymer ?
#
loop_
_entity_poly.entity_id
_entity_poly.type
_entity_poly.pdbx_seq_one_letter_code
_entity_poly.pdbx_strand_id
1 'polypeptide(L)'
;MKFNTVSRIGYALVSAAFITAIGGLQASATVSAIELAQASPAPSPAPSAPAPAPSAPAPGDAPLYERASYIGTCRQANATTEVFQNTALGPVNQRVGTVNAGSQVTLTGVLGDIAGIGGVAQIKTPVVGWLRSSTLATCGTPPVTGSCFIIRTATAPNGLYAYSDPITAQKQLYNGQADGPAGGSKVYFTTPPTPSQTARNTIYVKVTYTSLNGSNRVGWISQGSVGSTPGGLSSNLSVCP
;
A
#
# COMPACT_ATOMS: atom_id res chain seq x y z
N MET A 1 35.83 -41.90 -26.54
CA MET A 1 36.39 -42.58 -25.34
C MET A 1 37.33 -41.64 -24.61
N LYS A 2 36.93 -41.13 -23.44
CA LYS A 2 37.75 -40.92 -22.23
C LYS A 2 36.86 -40.26 -21.17
N PHE A 3 36.71 -40.99 -20.06
CA PHE A 3 35.98 -40.67 -18.84
C PHE A 3 36.75 -39.65 -17.98
N ASN A 4 36.08 -39.20 -16.89
CA ASN A 4 36.57 -38.63 -15.62
C ASN A 4 36.22 -37.13 -15.42
N THR A 5 35.68 -36.66 -14.28
CA THR A 5 35.47 -37.24 -12.94
C THR A 5 34.36 -36.46 -12.21
N VAL A 6 33.54 -37.19 -11.46
CA VAL A 6 32.54 -36.70 -10.49
C VAL A 6 33.27 -36.24 -9.22
N SER A 7 32.93 -35.05 -8.69
CA SER A 7 33.24 -34.70 -7.30
C SER A 7 31.94 -34.36 -6.56
N ARG A 8 31.51 -35.30 -5.72
CA ARG A 8 30.50 -35.11 -4.68
C ARG A 8 31.24 -34.70 -3.41
N ILE A 9 30.85 -33.58 -2.80
CA ILE A 9 31.16 -33.30 -1.40
C ILE A 9 29.84 -33.28 -0.65
N GLY A 10 29.71 -34.22 0.28
CA GLY A 10 28.65 -34.27 1.28
C GLY A 10 29.07 -33.58 2.58
N TYR A 11 28.27 -33.87 3.61
CA TYR A 11 28.32 -33.42 5.02
C TYR A 11 27.71 -32.03 5.25
N ALA A 12 26.82 -31.79 6.23
CA ALA A 12 26.54 -32.54 7.44
C ALA A 12 25.06 -32.40 7.89
N LEU A 13 24.50 -33.52 8.34
CA LEU A 13 23.36 -33.60 9.26
C LEU A 13 23.87 -33.35 10.68
N VAL A 14 23.27 -32.39 11.40
CA VAL A 14 23.29 -32.28 12.88
C VAL A 14 21.95 -31.66 13.27
N SER A 15 20.96 -32.46 13.63
CA SER A 15 20.55 -32.83 15.00
C SER A 15 19.81 -31.72 15.77
N ALA A 16 18.51 -31.98 15.92
CA ALA A 16 17.68 -31.89 17.12
C ALA A 16 17.80 -30.68 18.08
N ALA A 17 16.68 -29.98 18.25
CA ALA A 17 16.20 -29.62 19.58
C ALA A 17 14.67 -29.58 19.58
N PHE A 18 14.06 -30.68 20.06
CA PHE A 18 12.72 -30.66 20.63
C PHE A 18 12.82 -29.88 21.96
N ILE A 19 12.10 -28.76 22.08
CA ILE A 19 11.82 -28.17 23.39
C ILE A 19 10.33 -28.40 23.67
N THR A 20 10.09 -29.48 24.40
CA THR A 20 8.89 -29.70 25.18
C THR A 20 9.06 -28.96 26.50
N ALA A 21 8.22 -27.95 26.76
CA ALA A 21 8.07 -27.37 28.09
C ALA A 21 6.65 -27.64 28.58
N ILE A 22 6.54 -28.68 29.40
CA ILE A 22 5.43 -28.96 30.30
C ILE A 22 5.77 -28.28 31.63
N GLY A 23 4.82 -27.57 32.23
CA GLY A 23 4.89 -27.09 33.61
C GLY A 23 4.52 -25.61 33.70
N GLY A 24 3.59 -25.19 34.54
CA GLY A 24 2.78 -25.88 35.50
C GLY A 24 1.64 -24.95 35.92
N LEU A 25 0.46 -25.53 36.07
CA LEU A 25 -0.62 -24.92 36.84
C LEU A 25 -0.09 -24.66 38.25
N GLN A 26 0.04 -23.40 38.65
CA GLN A 26 0.01 -23.03 40.06
C GLN A 26 -1.19 -22.10 40.29
N ALA A 27 -2.31 -22.73 40.61
CA ALA A 27 -3.42 -22.08 41.27
C ALA A 27 -2.99 -21.77 42.70
N SER A 28 -2.66 -20.52 42.98
CA SER A 28 -2.56 -20.02 44.35
C SER A 28 -3.92 -19.48 44.75
N ALA A 29 -4.63 -20.25 45.57
CA ALA A 29 -5.80 -19.79 46.28
C ALA A 29 -5.36 -18.95 47.47
N THR A 30 -5.56 -17.64 47.39
CA THR A 30 -5.55 -16.75 48.56
C THR A 30 -6.98 -16.55 49.01
N VAL A 31 -7.34 -17.27 50.08
CA VAL A 31 -8.52 -17.00 50.91
C VAL A 31 -8.11 -15.90 51.89
N SER A 32 -8.76 -14.74 51.86
CA SER A 32 -8.74 -13.79 52.98
C SER A 32 -9.93 -12.83 52.95
N ALA A 33 -10.56 -12.76 54.11
CA ALA A 33 -11.42 -11.71 54.65
C ALA A 33 -12.78 -11.44 53.98
N ILE A 34 -13.83 -11.98 54.62
CA ILE A 34 -15.18 -11.41 54.59
C ILE A 34 -15.12 -10.13 55.43
N GLU A 35 -14.99 -8.98 54.77
CA GLU A 35 -15.18 -7.67 55.39
C GLU A 35 -16.64 -7.26 55.19
N LEU A 36 -17.41 -7.20 56.29
CA LEU A 36 -18.75 -6.61 56.29
C LEU A 36 -18.62 -5.10 56.03
N ALA A 37 -18.62 -4.70 54.76
CA ALA A 37 -18.79 -3.32 54.37
C ALA A 37 -20.25 -2.89 54.64
N GLN A 38 -20.43 -2.00 55.61
CA GLN A 38 -21.66 -1.25 55.80
C GLN A 38 -22.05 -0.57 54.49
N ALA A 39 -23.24 -0.87 53.98
CA ALA A 39 -23.82 -0.22 52.82
C ALA A 39 -24.12 1.26 53.14
N SER A 40 -23.22 2.14 52.71
CA SER A 40 -23.53 3.56 52.59
C SER A 40 -24.62 3.75 51.52
N PRO A 41 -25.62 4.62 51.75
CA PRO A 41 -26.66 4.89 50.76
C PRO A 41 -26.05 5.40 49.46
N ALA A 42 -26.49 4.81 48.34
CA ALA A 42 -26.06 5.19 47.00
C ALA A 42 -26.28 6.70 46.76
N PRO A 43 -25.29 7.44 46.24
CA PRO A 43 -25.51 8.82 45.83
C PRO A 43 -26.55 8.84 44.71
N SER A 44 -27.56 9.72 44.84
CA SER A 44 -28.54 9.98 43.79
C SER A 44 -27.85 10.18 42.43
N PRO A 45 -28.38 9.61 41.33
CA PRO A 45 -27.82 9.83 40.01
C PRO A 45 -27.74 11.33 39.72
N ALA A 46 -26.53 11.80 39.45
CA ALA A 46 -26.32 13.17 39.01
C ALA A 46 -27.17 13.42 37.75
N PRO A 47 -27.84 14.58 37.63
CA PRO A 47 -28.62 14.90 36.45
C PRO A 47 -27.73 14.75 35.21
N SER A 48 -28.18 13.95 34.25
CA SER A 48 -27.51 13.73 32.98
C SER A 48 -27.09 15.07 32.38
N ALA A 49 -25.78 15.31 32.33
CA ALA A 49 -25.25 16.47 31.64
C ALA A 49 -25.81 16.47 30.21
N PRO A 50 -26.34 17.60 29.72
CA PRO A 50 -26.80 17.71 28.34
C PRO A 50 -25.70 17.22 27.41
N ALA A 51 -26.04 16.33 26.48
CA ALA A 51 -25.11 15.89 25.45
C ALA A 51 -24.45 17.14 24.81
N PRO A 52 -23.12 17.17 24.65
CA PRO A 52 -22.46 18.31 24.04
C PRO A 52 -23.09 18.58 22.68
N ALA A 53 -23.62 19.78 22.50
CA ALA A 53 -24.16 20.21 21.22
C ALA A 53 -23.08 20.04 20.15
N PRO A 54 -23.42 19.56 18.94
CA PRO A 54 -22.44 19.44 17.87
C PRO A 54 -21.79 20.80 17.63
N SER A 55 -20.46 20.84 17.79
CA SER A 55 -19.67 22.04 17.53
C SER A 55 -19.99 22.53 16.13
N ALA A 56 -20.33 23.82 16.01
CA ALA A 56 -20.48 24.45 14.71
C ALA A 56 -19.20 24.24 13.87
N PRO A 57 -19.32 23.97 12.54
CA PRO A 57 -18.16 23.83 11.67
C PRO A 57 -17.22 25.03 11.83
N ALA A 58 -15.91 24.79 11.83
CA ALA A 58 -14.96 25.89 11.90
C ALA A 58 -15.12 26.78 10.66
N PRO A 59 -14.99 28.11 10.79
CA PRO A 59 -15.07 29.01 9.65
C PRO A 59 -14.04 28.61 8.58
N GLY A 60 -14.52 28.19 7.39
CA GLY A 60 -13.68 27.74 6.27
C GLY A 60 -13.79 26.26 5.92
N ASP A 61 -14.49 25.46 6.71
CA ASP A 61 -14.80 24.08 6.35
C ASP A 61 -15.89 24.05 5.26
N ALA A 62 -15.63 23.32 4.18
CA ALA A 62 -16.64 23.10 3.14
C ALA A 62 -17.83 22.33 3.71
N PRO A 63 -19.08 22.60 3.27
CA PRO A 63 -20.19 21.74 3.57
C PRO A 63 -19.86 20.32 3.09
N LEU A 64 -19.78 19.40 4.05
CA LEU A 64 -19.53 17.99 3.81
C LEU A 64 -20.83 17.24 3.68
N TYR A 65 -20.86 16.31 2.75
CA TYR A 65 -21.96 15.38 2.60
C TYR A 65 -21.42 13.98 2.32
N GLU A 66 -22.09 13.00 2.91
CA GLU A 66 -21.79 11.60 2.68
C GLU A 66 -22.63 11.06 1.52
N ARG A 67 -22.01 10.28 0.64
CA ARG A 67 -22.72 9.51 -0.39
C ARG A 67 -22.37 8.04 -0.26
N ALA A 68 -23.33 7.27 0.23
CA ALA A 68 -23.20 5.82 0.41
C ALA A 68 -22.75 5.10 -0.88
N SER A 69 -23.24 5.53 -2.05
CA SER A 69 -22.85 4.96 -3.34
C SER A 69 -21.39 5.18 -3.74
N TYR A 70 -20.66 6.04 -3.03
CA TYR A 70 -19.24 6.30 -3.26
C TYR A 70 -18.34 5.60 -2.24
N ILE A 71 -18.88 5.08 -1.12
CA ILE A 71 -18.10 4.41 -0.09
C ILE A 71 -17.41 3.17 -0.68
N GLY A 72 -16.08 3.10 -0.54
CA GLY A 72 -15.31 1.95 -1.01
C GLY A 72 -15.16 1.87 -2.53
N THR A 73 -15.69 2.84 -3.29
CA THR A 73 -15.58 2.84 -4.75
C THR A 73 -14.18 3.21 -5.21
N CYS A 74 -13.79 2.64 -6.34
CA CYS A 74 -12.53 2.90 -7.00
C CYS A 74 -12.65 4.17 -7.86
N ARG A 75 -11.69 5.09 -7.70
CA ARG A 75 -11.42 6.19 -8.63
C ARG A 75 -9.99 6.15 -9.10
N GLN A 76 -9.71 6.73 -10.26
CA GLN A 76 -8.35 6.81 -10.79
C GLN A 76 -7.95 8.28 -10.86
N ALA A 77 -6.78 8.62 -10.34
CA ALA A 77 -6.23 9.95 -10.51
C ALA A 77 -5.92 10.18 -12.00
N ASN A 78 -6.52 11.18 -12.63
CA ASN A 78 -6.26 11.55 -14.03
C ASN A 78 -5.04 12.49 -14.18
N ALA A 79 -4.56 13.03 -13.07
CA ALA A 79 -3.37 13.87 -12.95
C ALA A 79 -2.68 13.57 -11.61
N THR A 80 -1.39 13.90 -11.50
CA THR A 80 -0.70 13.87 -10.21
C THR A 80 -1.30 14.94 -9.30
N THR A 81 -1.77 14.52 -8.13
CA THR A 81 -2.51 15.39 -7.20
C THR A 81 -2.01 15.20 -5.78
N GLU A 82 -2.07 16.28 -5.00
CA GLU A 82 -1.63 16.30 -3.61
C GLU A 82 -2.77 15.89 -2.69
N VAL A 83 -2.44 15.24 -1.58
CA VAL A 83 -3.42 14.84 -0.56
C VAL A 83 -3.19 15.66 0.69
N PHE A 84 -4.25 16.20 1.26
CA PHE A 84 -4.21 17.12 2.39
C PHE A 84 -4.94 16.57 3.63
N GLN A 85 -4.59 17.07 4.81
CA GLN A 85 -5.22 16.66 6.08
C GLN A 85 -6.68 17.10 6.19
N ASN A 86 -7.06 18.20 5.54
CA ASN A 86 -8.39 18.80 5.63
C ASN A 86 -8.93 19.21 4.27
N THR A 87 -10.20 19.62 4.26
CA THR A 87 -10.92 20.04 3.06
C THR A 87 -10.32 21.28 2.44
N ALA A 88 -9.73 22.20 3.20
CA ALA A 88 -9.25 23.49 2.69
C ALA A 88 -8.18 23.37 1.58
N LEU A 89 -7.61 22.17 1.35
CA LEU A 89 -6.52 21.90 0.43
C LEU A 89 -5.40 22.94 0.61
N GLY A 90 -5.06 23.14 1.89
CA GLY A 90 -4.34 24.30 2.37
C GLY A 90 -2.87 24.37 1.94
N PRO A 91 -2.05 25.16 2.66
CA PRO A 91 -0.64 25.30 2.34
C PRO A 91 0.11 23.95 2.39
N VAL A 92 1.26 23.87 1.71
CA VAL A 92 2.06 22.65 1.53
C VAL A 92 2.38 21.93 2.84
N ASN A 93 2.43 22.63 3.98
CA ASN A 93 2.65 22.04 5.30
C ASN A 93 1.48 21.16 5.81
N GLN A 94 0.30 21.21 5.18
CA GLN A 94 -0.83 20.33 5.47
C GLN A 94 -0.95 19.15 4.50
N ARG A 95 0.04 18.96 3.63
CA ARG A 95 0.14 17.86 2.69
C ARG A 95 0.52 16.57 3.41
N VAL A 96 -0.34 15.56 3.32
CA VAL A 96 -0.07 14.20 3.85
C VAL A 96 0.54 13.26 2.82
N GLY A 97 0.42 13.58 1.53
CA GLY A 97 0.94 12.72 0.48
C GLY A 97 0.70 13.22 -0.93
N THR A 98 1.01 12.35 -1.89
CA THR A 98 0.73 12.56 -3.32
C THR A 98 0.08 11.31 -3.88
N VAL A 99 -0.85 11.49 -4.80
CA VAL A 99 -1.37 10.43 -5.67
C VAL A 99 -0.92 10.74 -7.09
N ASN A 100 -0.11 9.86 -7.67
CA ASN A 100 0.37 10.03 -9.03
C ASN A 100 -0.74 9.75 -10.06
N ALA A 101 -0.66 10.40 -11.22
CA ALA A 101 -1.58 10.12 -12.34
C ALA A 101 -1.61 8.61 -12.67
N GLY A 102 -2.79 8.08 -12.98
CA GLY A 102 -3.03 6.65 -13.23
C GLY A 102 -3.13 5.79 -11.97
N SER A 103 -2.95 6.36 -10.77
CA SER A 103 -3.10 5.60 -9.52
C SER A 103 -4.58 5.43 -9.16
N GLN A 104 -4.93 4.24 -8.68
CA GLN A 104 -6.24 3.99 -8.12
C GLN A 104 -6.30 4.51 -6.69
N VAL A 105 -7.40 5.14 -6.33
CA VAL A 105 -7.75 5.58 -5.00
C VAL A 105 -9.08 4.96 -4.61
N THR A 106 -9.27 4.76 -3.31
CA THR A 106 -10.54 4.32 -2.76
C THR A 106 -11.19 5.46 -2.01
N LEU A 107 -12.42 5.80 -2.36
CA LEU A 107 -13.17 6.86 -1.69
C LEU A 107 -13.69 6.38 -0.34
N THR A 108 -13.74 7.29 0.65
CA THR A 108 -14.45 7.04 1.91
C THR A 108 -15.96 7.24 1.76
N GLY A 109 -16.40 7.93 0.71
CA GLY A 109 -17.79 8.35 0.50
C GLY A 109 -18.09 9.76 1.00
N VAL A 110 -17.14 10.41 1.67
CA VAL A 110 -17.27 11.80 2.12
C VAL A 110 -16.80 12.75 1.01
N LEU A 111 -17.67 13.69 0.64
CA LEU A 111 -17.47 14.68 -0.41
C LEU A 111 -17.74 16.07 0.15
N GLY A 112 -17.17 17.09 -0.48
CA GLY A 112 -17.43 18.48 -0.16
C GLY A 112 -17.31 19.37 -1.38
N ASP A 113 -17.68 20.63 -1.23
CA ASP A 113 -17.50 21.66 -2.25
C ASP A 113 -16.98 22.93 -1.59
N ILE A 114 -15.84 23.43 -2.07
CA ILE A 114 -15.18 24.63 -1.52
C ILE A 114 -15.35 25.75 -2.53
N ALA A 115 -15.94 26.85 -2.09
CA ALA A 115 -16.11 28.04 -2.93
C ALA A 115 -14.76 28.47 -3.55
N GLY A 116 -14.72 28.57 -4.88
CA GLY A 116 -13.54 28.98 -5.65
C GLY A 116 -12.51 27.87 -5.94
N ILE A 117 -12.60 26.70 -5.30
CA ILE A 117 -11.74 25.53 -5.59
C ILE A 117 -12.53 24.42 -6.28
N GLY A 118 -13.82 24.29 -5.95
CA GLY A 118 -14.72 23.26 -6.44
C GLY A 118 -14.74 22.02 -5.53
N GLY A 119 -15.20 20.91 -6.11
CA GLY A 119 -15.43 19.68 -5.38
C GLY A 119 -14.16 19.06 -4.78
N VAL A 120 -14.29 18.52 -3.58
CA VAL A 120 -13.28 17.71 -2.90
C VAL A 120 -13.82 16.35 -2.52
N ALA A 121 -12.91 15.37 -2.47
CA ALA A 121 -13.22 14.02 -2.07
C ALA A 121 -12.21 13.53 -1.05
N GLN A 122 -12.70 12.81 -0.03
CA GLN A 122 -11.83 12.11 0.90
C GLN A 122 -11.54 10.70 0.36
N ILE A 123 -10.26 10.34 0.40
CA ILE A 123 -9.75 9.02 0.03
C ILE A 123 -9.24 8.28 1.26
N LYS A 124 -9.24 6.94 1.21
CA LYS A 124 -8.60 6.08 2.23
C LYS A 124 -7.35 5.34 1.73
N THR A 125 -7.21 5.17 0.43
CA THR A 125 -6.09 4.48 -0.22
C THR A 125 -5.56 5.36 -1.34
N PRO A 126 -4.23 5.52 -1.52
CA PRO A 126 -3.13 4.90 -0.76
C PRO A 126 -2.83 5.56 0.60
N VAL A 127 -3.34 6.77 0.85
CA VAL A 127 -3.21 7.51 2.10
C VAL A 127 -4.56 8.15 2.42
N VAL A 128 -4.91 8.26 3.71
CA VAL A 128 -6.15 8.92 4.13
C VAL A 128 -5.98 10.43 4.03
N GLY A 129 -6.90 11.10 3.33
CA GLY A 129 -6.91 12.56 3.25
C GLY A 129 -7.79 13.10 2.13
N TRP A 130 -7.65 14.39 1.84
CA TRP A 130 -8.50 15.16 0.93
C TRP A 130 -7.76 15.56 -0.34
N LEU A 131 -8.44 15.50 -1.47
CA LEU A 131 -7.93 15.97 -2.77
C LEU A 131 -9.07 16.58 -3.60
N ARG A 132 -8.72 17.26 -4.70
CA ARG A 132 -9.72 17.81 -5.64
C ARG A 132 -10.44 16.70 -6.37
N SER A 133 -11.77 16.67 -6.32
CA SER A 133 -12.55 15.63 -7.01
C SER A 133 -12.40 15.69 -8.53
N SER A 134 -12.07 16.86 -9.11
CA SER A 134 -11.81 17.03 -10.54
C SER A 134 -10.57 16.28 -11.05
N THR A 135 -9.65 15.90 -10.14
CA THR A 135 -8.50 15.06 -10.51
C THR A 135 -8.83 13.56 -10.47
N LEU A 136 -10.08 13.20 -10.15
CA LEU A 136 -10.54 11.82 -10.12
C LEU A 136 -11.42 11.50 -11.34
N ALA A 137 -11.02 10.46 -12.07
CA ALA A 137 -11.87 9.77 -13.03
C ALA A 137 -12.52 8.55 -12.38
N THR A 138 -13.61 8.05 -12.97
CA THR A 138 -14.07 6.69 -12.72
C THR A 138 -12.90 5.73 -12.97
N CYS A 139 -12.67 4.77 -12.08
CA CYS A 139 -11.73 3.72 -12.41
C CYS A 139 -12.14 3.08 -13.73
N GLY A 140 -11.16 2.86 -14.62
CA GLY A 140 -11.34 1.84 -15.64
C GLY A 140 -11.53 0.48 -14.97
N THR A 141 -11.73 -0.57 -15.76
CA THR A 141 -11.45 -1.93 -15.28
C THR A 141 -10.09 -1.95 -14.57
N PRO A 142 -9.94 -2.67 -13.43
CA PRO A 142 -8.65 -2.84 -12.77
C PRO A 142 -7.58 -3.12 -13.82
N PRO A 143 -6.38 -2.53 -13.75
CA PRO A 143 -5.40 -2.68 -14.81
C PRO A 143 -5.21 -4.16 -15.12
N VAL A 144 -5.72 -4.58 -16.27
CA VAL A 144 -5.64 -5.96 -16.68
C VAL A 144 -4.21 -6.22 -17.14
N THR A 145 -3.83 -7.48 -17.08
CA THR A 145 -2.59 -8.01 -17.60
C THR A 145 -2.40 -7.59 -19.06
N GLY A 146 -1.52 -6.63 -19.30
CA GLY A 146 -1.15 -6.15 -20.62
C GLY A 146 0.00 -6.97 -21.20
N SER A 147 0.88 -6.31 -21.96
CA SER A 147 2.03 -6.97 -22.60
C SER A 147 2.89 -7.73 -21.58
N CYS A 148 3.20 -8.97 -21.92
CA CYS A 148 4.01 -9.88 -21.11
C CYS A 148 5.50 -9.63 -21.32
N PHE A 149 6.24 -9.52 -20.22
CA PHE A 149 7.69 -9.47 -20.19
C PHE A 149 8.26 -10.45 -19.17
N ILE A 150 9.53 -10.79 -19.32
CA ILE A 150 10.30 -11.61 -18.38
C ILE A 150 11.42 -10.73 -17.80
N ILE A 151 11.67 -10.86 -16.49
CA ILE A 151 12.83 -10.25 -15.86
C ILE A 151 14.10 -10.94 -16.36
N ARG A 152 14.95 -10.20 -17.08
CA ARG A 152 16.18 -10.72 -17.68
C ARG A 152 17.16 -11.14 -16.58
N THR A 153 17.39 -12.44 -16.44
CA THR A 153 18.32 -13.01 -15.44
C THR A 153 19.76 -12.56 -15.64
N ALA A 154 20.16 -12.18 -16.86
CA ALA A 154 21.49 -11.65 -17.15
C ALA A 154 21.77 -10.30 -16.50
N THR A 155 20.75 -9.44 -16.29
CA THR A 155 20.92 -8.12 -15.65
C THR A 155 20.37 -8.09 -14.22
N ALA A 156 19.41 -8.95 -13.92
CA ALA A 156 18.74 -9.03 -12.62
C ALA A 156 18.58 -10.49 -12.17
N PRO A 157 19.67 -11.21 -11.83
CA PRO A 157 19.62 -12.63 -11.48
C PRO A 157 18.76 -12.89 -10.23
N ASN A 158 18.77 -11.97 -9.27
CA ASN A 158 17.97 -12.05 -8.04
C ASN A 158 16.60 -11.37 -8.19
N GLY A 159 16.25 -10.90 -9.39
CA GLY A 159 15.04 -10.12 -9.62
C GLY A 159 15.21 -8.62 -9.41
N LEU A 160 14.08 -7.94 -9.31
CA LEU A 160 13.99 -6.48 -9.15
C LEU A 160 13.18 -6.13 -7.91
N TYR A 161 13.48 -4.99 -7.31
CA TYR A 161 12.60 -4.41 -6.30
C TYR A 161 11.38 -3.76 -6.97
N ALA A 162 10.21 -4.00 -6.40
CA ALA A 162 9.01 -3.26 -6.71
C ALA A 162 8.90 -2.03 -5.80
N TYR A 163 8.47 -0.90 -6.35
CA TYR A 163 8.27 0.36 -5.65
C TYR A 163 6.78 0.74 -5.65
N SER A 164 6.31 1.34 -4.56
CA SER A 164 5.01 2.03 -4.56
C SER A 164 5.10 3.35 -5.32
N ASP A 165 6.26 4.00 -5.23
CA ASP A 165 6.60 5.23 -5.96
C ASP A 165 8.13 5.24 -6.23
N PRO A 166 8.56 5.28 -7.50
CA PRO A 166 9.99 5.27 -7.84
C PRO A 166 10.67 6.64 -7.62
N ILE A 167 9.93 7.75 -7.54
CA ILE A 167 10.49 9.09 -7.29
C ILE A 167 11.01 9.17 -5.85
N THR A 168 10.20 8.75 -4.89
CA THR A 168 10.59 8.67 -3.47
C THR A 168 11.46 7.43 -3.17
N ALA A 169 11.53 6.48 -4.11
CA ALA A 169 12.09 5.14 -3.96
C ALA A 169 11.56 4.38 -2.75
N GLN A 170 10.29 4.60 -2.44
CA GLN A 170 9.58 3.80 -1.45
C GLN A 170 9.34 2.41 -2.04
N LYS A 171 10.03 1.42 -1.48
CA LYS A 171 9.88 0.01 -1.87
C LYS A 171 8.55 -0.54 -1.39
N GLN A 172 7.96 -1.43 -2.17
CA GLN A 172 6.91 -2.28 -1.65
C GLN A 172 7.51 -3.27 -0.66
N LEU A 173 6.77 -3.50 0.43
CA LEU A 173 7.17 -4.46 1.44
C LEU A 173 6.20 -5.65 1.43
N TYR A 174 6.76 -6.82 1.73
CA TYR A 174 6.03 -8.01 2.14
C TYR A 174 6.69 -8.54 3.42
N ASN A 175 5.91 -8.63 4.49
CA ASN A 175 6.39 -9.04 5.82
C ASN A 175 7.66 -8.29 6.29
N GLY A 176 7.70 -6.97 6.06
CA GLY A 176 8.83 -6.11 6.41
C GLY A 176 10.05 -6.19 5.48
N GLN A 177 10.04 -7.10 4.49
CA GLN A 177 11.13 -7.23 3.51
C GLN A 177 10.75 -6.58 2.17
N ALA A 178 11.76 -6.13 1.42
CA ALA A 178 11.54 -5.56 0.11
C ALA A 178 10.97 -6.61 -0.85
N ASP A 179 9.85 -6.28 -1.47
CA ASP A 179 9.12 -7.16 -2.39
C ASP A 179 9.48 -6.85 -3.86
N GLY A 180 9.17 -7.78 -4.75
CA GLY A 180 9.33 -7.61 -6.19
C GLY A 180 9.42 -8.91 -6.96
N PRO A 181 9.43 -8.84 -8.30
CA PRO A 181 9.53 -10.02 -9.16
C PRO A 181 10.93 -10.64 -9.11
N ALA A 182 10.99 -11.97 -9.01
CA ALA A 182 12.23 -12.73 -9.10
C ALA A 182 12.83 -12.69 -10.52
N GLY A 183 14.14 -12.96 -10.63
CA GLY A 183 14.80 -13.11 -11.93
C GLY A 183 14.17 -14.24 -12.74
N GLY A 184 13.88 -14.00 -14.02
CA GLY A 184 13.21 -14.97 -14.89
C GLY A 184 11.69 -15.06 -14.71
N SER A 185 11.10 -14.35 -13.75
CA SER A 185 9.64 -14.33 -13.58
C SER A 185 8.95 -13.49 -14.66
N LYS A 186 7.69 -13.82 -14.94
CA LYS A 186 6.82 -13.04 -15.83
C LYS A 186 6.26 -11.84 -15.08
N VAL A 187 6.25 -10.71 -15.77
CA VAL A 187 5.57 -9.48 -15.36
C VAL A 187 4.74 -8.98 -16.51
N TYR A 188 3.72 -8.20 -16.20
CA TYR A 188 2.78 -7.73 -17.21
C TYR A 188 2.59 -6.24 -17.06
N PHE A 189 2.71 -5.51 -18.16
CA PHE A 189 2.39 -4.08 -18.13
C PHE A 189 0.91 -3.90 -17.77
N THR A 190 0.57 -2.78 -17.13
CA THR A 190 -0.84 -2.47 -16.87
C THR A 190 -1.57 -2.15 -18.19
N THR A 191 -2.85 -2.45 -18.30
CA THR A 191 -3.71 -1.93 -19.37
C THR A 191 -4.86 -1.09 -18.77
N PRO A 192 -4.99 0.20 -19.13
CA PRO A 192 -4.11 0.94 -20.04
C PRO A 192 -2.67 1.07 -19.49
N PRO A 193 -1.66 1.19 -20.37
CA PRO A 193 -0.27 1.35 -19.95
C PRO A 193 -0.13 2.62 -19.13
N THR A 194 0.37 2.47 -17.89
CA THR A 194 0.74 3.62 -17.08
C THR A 194 1.99 4.25 -17.70
N PRO A 195 2.04 5.59 -17.88
CA PRO A 195 3.25 6.26 -18.36
C PRO A 195 4.46 5.88 -17.50
N SER A 196 5.61 5.65 -18.14
CA SER A 196 6.85 5.37 -17.42
C SER A 196 7.29 6.58 -16.60
N GLN A 197 8.04 6.33 -15.53
CA GLN A 197 8.60 7.38 -14.68
C GLN A 197 10.12 7.32 -14.70
N THR A 198 10.76 8.48 -14.81
CA THR A 198 12.22 8.57 -14.75
C THR A 198 12.63 9.07 -13.37
N ALA A 199 13.46 8.30 -12.66
CA ALA A 199 14.04 8.69 -11.40
C ALA A 199 15.46 8.15 -11.29
N ARG A 200 16.41 8.97 -10.81
CA ARG A 200 17.81 8.55 -10.56
C ARG A 200 18.45 7.87 -11.79
N ASN A 201 18.31 8.50 -12.95
CA ASN A 201 18.80 8.02 -14.24
C ASN A 201 18.26 6.62 -14.66
N THR A 202 17.13 6.21 -14.10
CA THR A 202 16.48 4.92 -14.35
C THR A 202 15.03 5.16 -14.79
N ILE A 203 14.58 4.42 -15.79
CA ILE A 203 13.18 4.37 -16.20
C ILE A 203 12.48 3.28 -15.41
N TYR A 204 11.34 3.60 -14.84
CA TYR A 204 10.47 2.70 -14.12
C TYR A 204 9.16 2.53 -14.87
N VAL A 205 8.67 1.29 -14.88
CA VAL A 205 7.39 0.92 -15.49
C VAL A 205 6.51 0.24 -14.46
N LYS A 206 5.20 0.47 -14.57
CA LYS A 206 4.21 -0.11 -13.67
C LYS A 206 3.77 -1.47 -14.23
N VAL A 207 3.91 -2.50 -13.41
CA VAL A 207 3.61 -3.88 -13.81
C VAL A 207 2.78 -4.60 -12.77
N THR A 208 2.02 -5.59 -13.22
CA THR A 208 1.52 -6.68 -12.41
C THR A 208 2.59 -7.76 -12.33
N TYR A 209 2.93 -8.21 -11.12
CA TYR A 209 3.95 -9.22 -10.86
C TYR A 209 3.51 -10.17 -9.75
N THR A 210 4.13 -11.36 -9.70
CA THR A 210 3.96 -12.30 -8.58
C THR A 210 4.89 -11.91 -7.45
N SER A 211 4.31 -11.56 -6.29
CA SER A 211 5.01 -11.20 -5.06
C SER A 211 5.72 -12.41 -4.44
N LEU A 212 6.62 -12.15 -3.49
CA LEU A 212 7.27 -13.17 -2.66
C LEU A 212 6.29 -14.14 -1.98
N ASN A 213 5.03 -13.74 -1.78
CA ASN A 213 3.99 -14.58 -1.19
C ASN A 213 3.14 -15.35 -2.21
N GLY A 214 3.50 -15.30 -3.49
CA GLY A 214 2.76 -15.94 -4.58
C GLY A 214 1.52 -15.17 -5.06
N SER A 215 1.16 -14.04 -4.44
CA SER A 215 0.02 -13.23 -4.86
C SER A 215 0.39 -12.25 -5.97
N ASN A 216 -0.57 -11.94 -6.85
CA ASN A 216 -0.37 -10.89 -7.85
C ASN A 216 -0.46 -9.50 -7.20
N ARG A 217 0.56 -8.66 -7.43
CA ARG A 217 0.63 -7.27 -6.97
C ARG A 217 0.93 -6.35 -8.12
N VAL A 218 0.62 -5.07 -7.95
CA VAL A 218 1.00 -4.01 -8.89
C VAL A 218 2.08 -3.15 -8.24
N GLY A 219 3.16 -2.88 -8.97
CA GLY A 219 4.27 -2.05 -8.50
C GLY A 219 5.10 -1.51 -9.64
N TRP A 220 5.95 -0.54 -9.32
CA TRP A 220 6.94 0.02 -10.25
C TRP A 220 8.21 -0.80 -10.20
N ILE A 221 8.75 -1.23 -11.33
CA ILE A 221 10.05 -1.92 -11.42
C ILE A 221 10.97 -1.16 -12.36
N SER A 222 12.29 -1.31 -12.20
CA SER A 222 13.26 -0.68 -13.08
C SER A 222 13.29 -1.36 -14.45
N GLN A 223 12.93 -0.61 -15.49
CA GLN A 223 13.07 -1.05 -16.88
C GLN A 223 14.55 -1.07 -17.31
N GLY A 224 15.36 -0.15 -16.79
CA GLY A 224 16.76 0.06 -17.17
C GLY A 224 17.14 1.53 -17.07
N SER A 225 18.31 1.90 -17.59
CA SER A 225 18.75 3.30 -17.65
C SER A 225 17.84 4.13 -18.55
N VAL A 226 17.93 5.47 -18.42
CA VAL A 226 17.32 6.39 -19.39
C VAL A 226 17.79 6.04 -20.81
N GLY A 227 16.86 6.03 -21.76
CA GLY A 227 17.09 5.59 -23.14
C GLY A 227 16.93 4.09 -23.37
N SER A 228 16.70 3.27 -22.33
CA SER A 228 16.29 1.88 -22.52
C SER A 228 14.86 1.79 -23.08
N THR A 229 14.59 0.72 -23.81
CA THR A 229 13.25 0.39 -24.35
C THR A 229 12.81 -0.96 -23.79
N PRO A 230 11.56 -1.15 -23.34
CA PRO A 230 11.07 -2.46 -22.90
C PRO A 230 11.35 -3.55 -23.94
N GLY A 231 11.90 -4.69 -23.51
CA GLY A 231 12.24 -5.79 -24.42
C GLY A 231 13.59 -5.64 -25.14
N GLY A 232 14.19 -4.45 -25.13
CA GLY A 232 15.51 -4.20 -25.71
C GLY A 232 16.65 -4.85 -24.93
N LEU A 233 17.84 -4.93 -25.54
CA LEU A 233 19.02 -5.51 -24.90
C LEU A 233 19.52 -4.68 -23.70
N SER A 234 19.30 -3.37 -23.73
CA SER A 234 19.62 -2.45 -22.64
C SER A 234 18.57 -2.43 -21.51
N SER A 235 17.52 -3.25 -21.62
CA SER A 235 16.45 -3.35 -20.63
C SER A 235 16.61 -4.56 -19.72
N ASN A 236 16.15 -4.40 -18.48
CA ASN A 236 15.93 -5.51 -17.54
C ASN A 236 14.76 -6.41 -17.96
N LEU A 237 14.02 -6.05 -19.00
CA LEU A 237 12.86 -6.76 -19.49
C LEU A 237 13.17 -7.37 -20.86
N SER A 238 12.82 -8.65 -21.05
CA SER A 238 12.70 -9.27 -22.37
C SER A 238 11.23 -9.55 -22.67
N VAL A 239 10.84 -9.52 -23.94
CA VAL A 239 9.48 -9.91 -24.34
C VAL A 239 9.27 -11.38 -23.99
N CYS A 240 8.07 -11.75 -23.52
CA CYS A 240 7.73 -13.16 -23.35
C CYS A 240 7.78 -13.89 -24.70
N PRO A 241 8.24 -15.16 -24.73
CA PRO A 241 8.08 -16.01 -25.90
C PRO A 241 6.61 -16.34 -26.16
#